data_AF-A0A936XE13-F1
#
_entry.id   AF-A0A936XE13-F1
#
_cell.length_a   1.000
_cell.length_b   1.000
_cell.length_c   1.000
_cell.angle_alpha   90.00
_cell.angle_beta   90.00
_cell.angle_gamma   90.00
#
_symmetry.space_group_name_H-M   'P 1'
#
loop_
_entity.id
_entity.type
_entity.pdbx_description
1 polymer ?
#
loop_
_entity_poly.entity_id
_entity_poly.type
_entity_poly.pdbx_seq_one_letter_code
_entity_poly.pdbx_strand_id
1 'polypeptide(L)'
;MKLRSLVLLLIIPFVSHAQLLNSFTLNMHADSLSYLSIKNKKAYTTAEAGAVKADLDLGLFGTPSGKLIVTEWYNLKPDNEKVPAALTGTTTKIVALSFDRDQFDKCKTAADLKRMTGYLTTNSFSHFAVIRNSSEYYQRCFIVETMDGKRGLLFVTDTVNGQLKVEMKIE
;
A
#
# COMPACT_ATOMS: atom_id res chain seq x y z
N MET A 1 27.75 -29.73 55.84
CA MET A 1 26.86 -30.13 54.73
C MET A 1 26.59 -28.90 53.87
N LYS A 2 26.99 -28.92 52.58
CA LYS A 2 26.75 -27.83 51.62
C LYS A 2 25.46 -28.14 50.85
N LEU A 3 24.38 -27.42 51.13
CA LEU A 3 23.14 -27.50 50.36
C LEU A 3 23.33 -26.63 49.10
N ARG A 4 23.49 -27.24 47.93
CA ARG A 4 23.61 -26.53 46.65
C ARG A 4 22.20 -26.17 46.16
N SER A 5 21.93 -24.87 46.05
CA SER A 5 20.76 -24.32 45.38
C SER A 5 20.74 -24.75 43.91
N LEU A 6 19.67 -25.45 43.49
CA LEU A 6 19.37 -25.69 42.09
C LEU A 6 18.39 -24.61 41.62
N VAL A 7 18.91 -23.56 40.99
CA VAL A 7 18.07 -22.56 40.30
C VAL A 7 17.70 -23.16 38.94
N LEU A 8 16.46 -23.64 38.82
CA LEU A 8 15.91 -24.11 37.55
C LEU A 8 15.51 -22.87 36.72
N LEU A 9 16.36 -22.48 35.78
CA LEU A 9 16.07 -21.40 34.84
C LEU A 9 15.04 -21.92 33.80
N LEU A 10 13.76 -21.62 33.99
CA LEU A 10 12.72 -21.88 32.99
C LEU A 10 12.94 -20.93 31.81
N ILE A 11 13.63 -21.41 30.77
CA ILE A 11 13.64 -20.77 29.46
C ILE A 11 12.27 -21.05 28.85
N ILE A 12 11.31 -20.14 29.07
CA ILE A 12 10.06 -20.14 28.31
C ILE A 12 10.46 -19.73 26.88
N PRO A 13 10.34 -20.60 25.86
CA PRO A 13 10.51 -20.15 24.50
C PRO A 13 9.38 -19.15 24.23
N PHE A 14 9.73 -17.88 24.07
CA PHE A 14 8.81 -16.87 23.55
C PHE A 14 8.46 -17.29 22.13
N VAL A 15 7.36 -18.01 21.97
CA VAL A 15 6.74 -18.23 20.66
C VAL A 15 6.19 -16.87 20.25
N SER A 16 7.02 -16.09 19.57
CA SER A 16 6.59 -14.85 18.92
C SER A 16 5.53 -15.24 17.89
N HIS A 17 4.26 -15.05 18.23
CA HIS A 17 3.18 -15.23 17.28
C HIS A 17 3.38 -14.21 16.17
N ALA A 18 3.59 -14.68 14.94
CA ALA A 18 3.79 -13.78 13.81
C ALA A 18 2.53 -12.91 13.63
N GLN A 19 2.67 -11.59 13.76
CA GLN A 19 1.56 -10.65 13.58
C GLN A 19 1.06 -10.75 12.14
N LEU A 20 -0.20 -11.16 11.99
CA LEU A 20 -0.89 -11.20 10.70
C LEU A 20 -1.12 -9.78 10.19
N LEU A 21 -1.02 -9.61 8.86
CA LEU A 21 -1.35 -8.35 8.21
C LEU A 21 -2.87 -8.15 8.17
N ASN A 22 -3.31 -6.94 8.48
CA ASN A 22 -4.68 -6.54 8.30
C ASN A 22 -4.99 -6.44 6.81
N SER A 23 -6.05 -7.12 6.36
CA SER A 23 -6.42 -7.14 4.94
C SER A 23 -7.75 -6.47 4.68
N PHE A 24 -7.87 -5.78 3.55
CA PHE A 24 -9.13 -5.23 3.04
C PHE A 24 -9.09 -5.11 1.51
N THR A 25 -10.26 -4.97 0.90
CA THR A 25 -10.43 -4.86 -0.55
C THR A 25 -11.32 -3.68 -0.87
N LEU A 26 -10.97 -2.95 -1.91
CA LEU A 26 -11.73 -1.80 -2.41
C LEU A 26 -11.93 -1.91 -3.92
N ASN A 27 -13.01 -1.31 -4.39
CA ASN A 27 -13.20 -1.01 -5.80
C ASN A 27 -12.91 0.48 -6.03
N MET A 28 -12.09 0.78 -7.02
CA MET A 28 -11.63 2.13 -7.33
C MET A 28 -11.77 2.40 -8.84
N HIS A 29 -11.86 3.66 -9.20
CA HIS A 29 -11.87 4.11 -10.59
C HIS A 29 -11.33 5.53 -10.64
N ALA A 30 -10.47 5.85 -11.61
CA ALA A 30 -9.80 7.15 -11.69
C ALA A 30 -10.79 8.33 -11.76
N ASP A 31 -11.96 8.11 -12.35
CA ASP A 31 -12.96 9.19 -12.55
C ASP A 31 -14.03 9.29 -11.44
N SER A 32 -14.12 8.34 -10.51
CA SER A 32 -15.24 8.33 -9.54
C SER A 32 -14.85 8.01 -8.11
N LEU A 33 -14.10 6.93 -7.86
CA LEU A 33 -13.62 6.52 -6.54
C LEU A 33 -12.09 6.51 -6.55
N SER A 34 -11.52 7.71 -6.65
CA SER A 34 -10.11 7.92 -6.97
C SER A 34 -9.21 8.07 -5.76
N TYR A 35 -9.75 8.31 -4.55
CA TYR A 35 -8.91 8.58 -3.37
C TYR A 35 -8.95 7.44 -2.35
N LEU A 36 -7.81 6.86 -2.03
CA LEU A 36 -7.64 5.79 -1.05
C LEU A 36 -7.29 6.37 0.33
N SER A 37 -7.99 5.90 1.37
CA SER A 37 -7.52 5.98 2.76
C SER A 37 -7.29 4.58 3.30
N ILE A 38 -6.05 4.30 3.67
CA ILE A 38 -5.62 3.02 4.24
C ILE A 38 -6.17 2.88 5.65
N LYS A 39 -6.05 3.94 6.47
CA LYS A 39 -6.55 3.99 7.85
C LYS A 39 -8.05 3.72 7.91
N ASN A 40 -8.82 4.37 7.05
CA ASN A 40 -10.27 4.22 7.01
C ASN A 40 -10.73 3.01 6.18
N LYS A 41 -9.81 2.31 5.51
CA LYS A 41 -10.10 1.15 4.64
C LYS A 41 -11.21 1.47 3.63
N LYS A 42 -11.13 2.65 3.00
CA LYS A 42 -12.19 3.19 2.13
C LYS A 42 -11.59 3.93 0.94
N ALA A 43 -12.27 3.81 -0.20
CA ALA A 43 -12.09 4.68 -1.35
C ALA A 43 -13.15 5.79 -1.35
N TYR A 44 -12.75 7.00 -1.73
CA TYR A 44 -13.57 8.21 -1.71
C TYR A 44 -13.68 8.81 -3.10
N THR A 45 -14.80 9.45 -3.33
CA THR A 45 -15.00 10.35 -4.47
C THR A 45 -14.26 11.67 -4.28
N THR A 46 -14.08 12.43 -5.35
CA THR A 46 -13.54 13.81 -5.28
C THR A 46 -14.36 14.71 -4.36
N ALA A 47 -15.68 14.55 -4.34
CA ALA A 47 -16.57 15.34 -3.50
C ALA A 47 -16.39 15.04 -2.00
N GLU A 48 -16.23 13.75 -1.63
CA GLU A 48 -16.01 13.35 -0.25
C GLU A 48 -14.58 13.65 0.23
N ALA A 49 -13.59 13.56 -0.67
CA ALA A 49 -12.16 13.68 -0.35
C ALA A 49 -11.84 14.99 0.39
N GLY A 50 -12.52 16.09 0.07
CA GLY A 50 -12.30 17.39 0.72
C GLY A 50 -12.55 17.37 2.23
N ALA A 51 -13.52 16.57 2.69
CA ALA A 51 -13.88 16.50 4.11
C ALA A 51 -12.92 15.62 4.94
N VAL A 52 -12.20 14.70 4.29
CA VAL A 52 -11.35 13.69 4.95
C VAL A 52 -9.88 13.77 4.51
N LYS A 53 -9.48 14.88 3.89
CA LYS A 53 -8.17 15.02 3.23
C LYS A 53 -6.97 14.58 4.08
N ALA A 54 -6.99 14.86 5.38
CA ALA A 54 -5.91 14.51 6.31
C ALA A 54 -5.69 12.99 6.49
N ASP A 55 -6.69 12.17 6.16
CA ASP A 55 -6.62 10.70 6.25
C ASP A 55 -6.42 10.03 4.88
N LEU A 56 -6.30 10.81 3.79
CA LEU A 56 -6.11 10.25 2.45
C LEU A 56 -4.64 9.94 2.17
N ASP A 57 -4.38 8.78 1.56
CA ASP A 57 -3.04 8.25 1.32
C ASP A 57 -2.60 8.40 -0.12
N LEU A 58 -3.43 7.93 -1.05
CA LEU A 58 -3.11 7.89 -2.46
C LEU A 58 -4.32 8.34 -3.29
N GLY A 59 -4.06 9.09 -4.35
CA GLY A 59 -4.99 9.32 -5.44
C GLY A 59 -4.66 8.44 -6.64
N LEU A 60 -5.68 7.96 -7.31
CA LEU A 60 -5.65 7.23 -8.56
C LEU A 60 -6.01 8.19 -9.69
N PHE A 61 -5.08 8.47 -10.58
CA PHE A 61 -5.27 9.45 -11.64
C PHE A 61 -4.99 8.84 -13.01
N GLY A 62 -5.86 9.18 -13.97
CA GLY A 62 -5.68 8.87 -15.38
C GLY A 62 -5.15 10.09 -16.13
N THR A 63 -4.02 9.96 -16.83
CA THR A 63 -3.48 10.99 -17.71
C THR A 63 -3.54 10.51 -19.16
N PRO A 64 -4.19 11.26 -20.08
CA PRO A 64 -4.12 10.96 -21.51
C PRO A 64 -2.68 11.02 -22.02
N SER A 65 -2.26 9.98 -22.75
CA SER A 65 -0.99 9.90 -23.46
C SER A 65 -1.27 9.39 -24.87
N GLY A 66 -1.46 10.32 -25.81
CA GLY A 66 -1.89 10.03 -27.17
C GLY A 66 -3.28 9.35 -27.18
N LYS A 67 -3.35 8.10 -27.65
CA LYS A 67 -4.59 7.30 -27.71
C LYS A 67 -4.81 6.44 -26.46
N LEU A 68 -3.94 6.53 -25.46
CA LEU A 68 -3.94 5.71 -24.25
C LEU A 68 -4.18 6.57 -23.01
N ILE A 69 -4.59 5.92 -21.92
CA ILE A 69 -4.66 6.54 -20.60
C ILE A 69 -3.61 5.87 -19.72
N VAL A 70 -2.66 6.66 -19.22
CA VAL A 70 -1.71 6.23 -18.20
C VAL A 70 -2.41 6.34 -16.85
N THR A 71 -2.51 5.23 -16.13
CA THR A 71 -3.14 5.20 -14.80
C THR A 71 -2.07 5.04 -13.74
N GLU A 72 -2.07 5.92 -12.75
CA GLU A 72 -0.99 6.05 -11.77
C GLU A 72 -1.54 6.29 -10.37
N TRP A 73 -0.81 5.78 -9.39
CA TRP A 73 -0.92 6.18 -8.00
C TRP A 73 -0.10 7.44 -7.76
N TYR A 74 -0.64 8.38 -7.01
CA TYR A 74 0.08 9.55 -6.52
C TYR A 74 -0.20 9.72 -5.04
N ASN A 75 0.81 10.07 -4.25
CA ASN A 75 0.59 10.55 -2.90
C ASN A 75 0.07 11.99 -2.92
N LEU A 76 -0.58 12.40 -1.83
CA LEU A 76 -1.31 13.66 -1.77
C LEU A 76 -0.47 14.80 -1.18
N LYS A 77 0.82 14.82 -1.52
CA LYS A 77 1.75 15.87 -1.10
C LYS A 77 1.43 17.19 -1.83
N PRO A 78 1.51 18.36 -1.17
CA PRO A 78 1.14 19.66 -1.73
C PRO A 78 1.88 20.12 -2.99
N ASP A 79 3.08 19.61 -3.25
CA ASP A 79 3.92 20.00 -4.38
C ASP A 79 3.75 19.08 -5.60
N ASN A 80 2.76 18.19 -5.57
CA ASN A 80 2.44 17.31 -6.68
C ASN A 80 1.41 17.96 -7.61
N GLU A 81 1.82 18.31 -8.84
CA GLU A 81 0.98 19.01 -9.82
C GLU A 81 -0.31 18.25 -10.20
N LYS A 82 -0.35 16.93 -10.00
CA LYS A 82 -1.52 16.10 -10.29
C LYS A 82 -2.55 16.09 -9.15
N VAL A 83 -2.16 16.56 -7.97
CA VAL A 83 -3.02 16.62 -6.78
C VAL A 83 -3.59 18.02 -6.67
N PRO A 84 -4.92 18.19 -6.63
CA PRO A 84 -5.51 19.50 -6.42
C PRO A 84 -4.98 20.14 -5.13
N ALA A 85 -4.54 21.40 -5.17
CA ALA A 85 -3.92 22.06 -4.02
C ALA A 85 -4.80 22.08 -2.75
N ALA A 86 -6.12 22.03 -2.91
CA ALA A 86 -7.08 21.94 -1.80
C ALA A 86 -7.15 20.54 -1.14
N LEU A 87 -6.63 19.50 -1.82
CA LEU A 87 -6.63 18.09 -1.43
C LEU A 87 -5.21 17.63 -1.05
N THR A 88 -4.64 18.30 -0.05
CA THR A 88 -3.41 17.85 0.61
C THR A 88 -3.72 16.79 1.66
N GLY A 89 -3.14 15.61 1.49
CA GLY A 89 -3.31 14.47 2.38
C GLY A 89 -2.02 14.03 3.03
N THR A 90 -1.88 12.73 3.26
CA THR A 90 -0.68 12.17 3.87
C THR A 90 0.49 12.14 2.88
N THR A 91 1.70 11.97 3.42
CA THR A 91 2.93 11.79 2.62
C THR A 91 3.28 10.31 2.42
N THR A 92 2.27 9.42 2.48
CA THR A 92 2.42 7.99 2.20
C THR A 92 3.20 7.80 0.91
N LYS A 93 4.22 6.94 0.94
CA LYS A 93 5.06 6.68 -0.22
C LYS A 93 4.69 5.35 -0.85
N ILE A 94 5.03 5.17 -2.12
CA ILE A 94 4.70 3.97 -2.87
C ILE A 94 5.87 3.55 -3.77
N VAL A 95 6.01 2.25 -4.01
CA VAL A 95 6.87 1.72 -5.06
C VAL A 95 6.26 0.47 -5.67
N ALA A 96 6.43 0.31 -6.98
CA ALA A 96 6.04 -0.88 -7.73
C ALA A 96 6.93 -2.08 -7.41
N LEU A 97 6.33 -3.27 -7.31
CA LEU A 97 7.04 -4.53 -7.11
C LEU A 97 6.71 -5.52 -8.22
N SER A 98 7.71 -6.23 -8.74
CA SER A 98 7.49 -7.32 -9.70
C SER A 98 6.85 -8.58 -9.09
N PHE A 99 6.11 -8.44 -7.99
CA PHE A 99 5.43 -9.55 -7.36
C PHE A 99 4.23 -10.00 -8.19
N ASP A 100 4.15 -11.31 -8.40
CA ASP A 100 2.97 -11.94 -8.95
C ASP A 100 1.88 -12.17 -7.88
N ARG A 101 0.78 -12.79 -8.30
CA ARG A 101 -0.34 -13.10 -7.41
C ARG A 101 0.06 -14.05 -6.29
N ASP A 102 0.85 -15.07 -6.60
CA ASP A 102 1.28 -16.09 -5.64
C ASP A 102 2.15 -15.48 -4.54
N GLN A 103 3.07 -14.59 -4.90
CA GLN A 103 3.91 -13.86 -3.96
C GLN A 103 3.07 -12.95 -3.07
N PHE A 104 2.09 -12.23 -3.64
CA PHE A 104 1.16 -11.44 -2.85
C PHE A 104 0.40 -12.32 -1.86
N ASP A 105 -0.19 -13.44 -2.30
CA ASP A 105 -1.01 -14.32 -1.47
C ASP A 105 -0.21 -15.02 -0.35
N LYS A 106 1.06 -15.36 -0.62
CA LYS A 106 1.99 -15.93 0.36
C LYS A 106 2.43 -14.94 1.44
N CYS A 107 2.40 -13.64 1.19
CA CYS A 107 2.70 -12.63 2.21
C CYS A 107 1.51 -12.49 3.17
N LYS A 108 1.61 -13.06 4.38
CA LYS A 108 0.52 -13.08 5.38
C LYS A 108 0.85 -12.33 6.66
N THR A 109 2.13 -12.21 6.98
CA THR A 109 2.59 -11.65 8.25
C THR A 109 3.52 -10.46 8.02
N ALA A 110 3.70 -9.61 9.04
CA ALA A 110 4.71 -8.54 9.01
C ALA A 110 6.12 -9.08 8.75
N ALA A 111 6.43 -10.28 9.27
CA ALA A 111 7.70 -10.94 9.04
C ALA A 111 7.89 -11.37 7.57
N ASP A 112 6.83 -11.87 6.92
CA ASP A 112 6.85 -12.17 5.49
C ASP A 112 7.09 -10.92 4.67
N LEU A 113 6.35 -9.84 4.97
CA LEU A 113 6.49 -8.56 4.29
C LEU A 113 7.93 -8.07 4.37
N LYS A 114 8.48 -7.99 5.59
CA LYS A 114 9.86 -7.57 5.82
C LYS A 114 10.88 -8.46 5.09
N ARG A 115 10.71 -9.78 5.13
CA ARG A 115 11.61 -10.73 4.44
C ARG A 115 11.55 -10.57 2.93
N MET A 116 10.34 -10.43 2.38
CA MET A 116 10.12 -10.34 0.94
C MET A 116 10.54 -9.00 0.36
N THR A 117 10.49 -7.91 1.14
CA THR A 117 10.79 -6.55 0.67
C THR A 117 11.97 -5.92 1.38
N GLY A 118 12.80 -6.72 2.05
CA GLY A 118 13.94 -6.25 2.86
C GLY A 118 15.05 -5.57 2.07
N TYR A 119 15.06 -5.76 0.75
CA TYR A 119 15.96 -5.07 -0.17
C TYR A 119 15.56 -3.61 -0.44
N LEU A 120 14.34 -3.20 -0.06
CA LEU A 120 13.86 -1.84 -0.24
C LEU A 120 14.32 -0.94 0.90
N THR A 121 14.97 0.15 0.52
CA THR A 121 15.38 1.22 1.43
C THR A 121 14.41 2.40 1.29
N THR A 122 14.52 3.40 2.16
CA THR A 122 13.71 4.63 2.06
C THR A 122 13.84 5.33 0.69
N ASN A 123 15.00 5.20 0.04
CA ASN A 123 15.25 5.78 -1.29
C ASN A 123 14.62 4.98 -2.43
N SER A 124 14.11 3.77 -2.16
CA SER A 124 13.38 2.98 -3.14
C SER A 124 11.95 3.48 -3.35
N PHE A 125 11.43 4.31 -2.43
CA PHE A 125 10.06 4.80 -2.48
C PHE A 125 9.95 6.14 -3.21
N SER A 126 8.89 6.27 -4.00
CA SER A 126 8.56 7.48 -4.75
C SER A 126 7.22 8.08 -4.27
N HIS A 127 6.91 9.27 -4.79
CA HIS A 127 5.63 9.95 -4.58
C HIS A 127 4.54 9.49 -5.53
N PHE A 128 4.89 8.67 -6.53
CA PHE A 128 3.95 8.13 -7.51
C PHE A 128 4.41 6.75 -8.00
N ALA A 129 3.48 5.94 -8.51
CA ALA A 129 3.79 4.68 -9.15
C ALA A 129 2.81 4.38 -10.28
N VAL A 130 3.32 3.96 -11.43
CA VAL A 130 2.51 3.64 -12.61
C VAL A 130 1.83 2.28 -12.42
N ILE A 131 0.52 2.23 -12.65
CA ILE A 131 -0.25 0.97 -12.75
C ILE A 131 -0.26 0.48 -14.19
N ARG A 132 -0.56 1.38 -15.13
CA ARG A 132 -0.66 1.06 -16.54
C ARG A 132 -0.18 2.24 -17.36
N ASN A 133 0.72 2.01 -18.31
CA ASN A 133 1.11 3.02 -19.31
C ASN A 133 0.98 2.51 -20.76
N SER A 134 0.64 1.24 -20.96
CA SER A 134 0.33 0.65 -22.27
C SER A 134 -0.61 -0.56 -22.14
N SER A 135 -0.96 -1.20 -23.25
CA SER A 135 -1.64 -2.51 -23.23
C SER A 135 -0.75 -3.65 -22.73
N GLU A 136 0.58 -3.47 -22.81
CA GLU A 136 1.56 -4.52 -22.54
C GLU A 136 2.21 -4.39 -21.16
N TYR A 137 2.18 -3.18 -20.58
CA TYR A 137 2.72 -2.91 -19.26
C TYR A 137 1.60 -2.68 -18.26
N TYR A 138 1.49 -3.60 -17.31
CA TYR A 138 0.53 -3.55 -16.23
C TYR A 138 1.16 -4.02 -14.92
N GLN A 139 1.47 -3.05 -14.08
CA GLN A 139 2.07 -3.23 -12.78
C GLN A 139 0.98 -3.46 -11.74
N ARG A 140 0.98 -4.65 -11.13
CA ARG A 140 -0.11 -5.09 -10.24
C ARG A 140 0.20 -4.93 -8.77
N CYS A 141 1.44 -5.20 -8.38
CA CYS A 141 1.81 -5.21 -6.98
C CYS A 141 2.64 -3.97 -6.64
N PHE A 142 2.37 -3.42 -5.45
CA PHE A 142 3.03 -2.25 -4.91
C PHE A 142 3.25 -2.46 -3.42
N ILE A 143 4.25 -1.79 -2.88
CA ILE A 143 4.39 -1.60 -1.44
C ILE A 143 4.22 -0.12 -1.12
N VAL A 144 3.51 0.15 -0.05
CA VAL A 144 3.34 1.48 0.51
C VAL A 144 4.06 1.59 1.84
N GLU A 145 4.53 2.79 2.16
CA GLU A 145 5.05 3.15 3.48
C GLU A 145 4.26 4.37 3.97
N THR A 146 3.46 4.15 5.00
CA THR A 146 2.62 5.20 5.60
C THR A 146 3.46 6.13 6.49
N MET A 147 2.89 7.26 6.90
CA MET A 147 3.61 8.27 7.69
C MET A 147 4.13 7.80 9.05
N ASP A 148 3.53 6.77 9.64
CA ASP A 148 3.99 6.17 10.90
C ASP A 148 5.10 5.12 10.68
N GLY A 149 5.53 4.93 9.43
CA GLY A 149 6.57 3.98 9.05
C GLY A 149 6.05 2.56 8.79
N LYS A 150 4.75 2.30 8.93
CA LYS A 150 4.18 0.99 8.62
C LYS A 150 4.14 0.73 7.12
N ARG A 151 4.39 -0.52 6.75
CA ARG A 151 4.41 -0.99 5.37
C ARG A 151 3.22 -1.85 5.05
N GLY A 152 2.78 -1.78 3.80
CA GLY A 152 1.70 -2.62 3.30
C GLY A 152 1.89 -2.99 1.84
N LEU A 153 1.34 -4.14 1.45
CA LEU A 153 1.24 -4.57 0.07
C LEU A 153 -0.11 -4.21 -0.51
N LEU A 154 -0.09 -3.74 -1.75
CA LEU A 154 -1.26 -3.39 -2.53
C LEU A 154 -1.20 -4.18 -3.85
N PHE A 155 -2.26 -4.91 -4.17
CA PHE A 155 -2.40 -5.65 -5.43
C PHE A 155 -3.60 -5.12 -6.20
N VAL A 156 -3.38 -4.74 -7.45
CA VAL A 156 -4.38 -4.19 -8.36
C VAL A 156 -4.77 -5.25 -9.38
N THR A 157 -6.08 -5.45 -9.54
CA THR A 157 -6.67 -6.24 -10.61
C THR A 157 -7.60 -5.35 -11.42
N ASP A 158 -7.31 -5.22 -12.72
CA ASP A 158 -8.19 -4.54 -13.66
C ASP A 158 -9.47 -5.37 -13.83
N THR A 159 -10.61 -4.71 -13.77
CA THR A 159 -11.93 -5.31 -13.95
C THR A 159 -12.58 -4.71 -15.20
N VAL A 160 -13.85 -5.01 -15.44
CA VAL A 160 -14.54 -4.52 -16.65
C VAL A 160 -14.68 -3.00 -16.59
N ASN A 161 -14.49 -2.32 -17.72
CA ASN A 161 -14.65 -0.87 -17.88
C ASN A 161 -13.68 0.01 -17.06
N GLY A 162 -12.45 -0.43 -16.80
CA GLY A 162 -11.42 0.38 -16.15
C GLY A 162 -11.59 0.55 -14.64
N GLN A 163 -12.57 -0.15 -14.05
CA GLN A 163 -12.68 -0.28 -12.60
C GLN A 163 -11.53 -1.17 -12.10
N LEU A 164 -10.88 -0.76 -11.02
CA LEU A 164 -9.77 -1.47 -10.40
C LEU A 164 -10.22 -2.07 -9.07
N LYS A 165 -10.01 -3.36 -8.90
CA LYS A 165 -10.07 -4.01 -7.59
C LYS A 165 -8.70 -3.88 -6.93
N VAL A 166 -8.67 -3.27 -5.75
CA VAL A 166 -7.45 -3.04 -4.96
C VAL A 166 -7.52 -3.89 -3.70
N GLU A 167 -6.64 -4.87 -3.60
CA GLU A 167 -6.49 -5.74 -2.43
C GLU A 167 -5.28 -5.26 -1.62
N MET A 168 -5.47 -5.03 -0.33
CA MET A 168 -4.43 -4.46 0.53
C MET A 168 -4.15 -5.34 1.75
N LYS A 169 -2.87 -5.41 2.14
CA LYS A 169 -2.36 -6.06 3.36
C LYS A 169 -1.44 -5.08 4.09
N ILE A 170 -1.76 -4.67 5.31
CA ILE A 170 -1.04 -3.61 6.05
C ILE A 170 -0.69 -4.09 7.47
N GLU A 171 0.45 -3.63 8.02
CA GLU A 171 0.90 -3.91 9.39
C GLU A 171 -0.02 -3.37 10.51
#